data_AF-A0A1S3XBQ7-F1
#
_entry.id   AF-A0A1S3XBQ7-F1
#
_cell.length_a   1.000
_cell.length_b   1.000
_cell.length_c   1.000
_cell.angle_alpha   90.00
_cell.angle_beta   90.00
_cell.angle_gamma   90.00
#
_symmetry.space_group_name_H-M   'P 1'
#
loop_
_entity.id
_entity.type
_entity.pdbx_description
1 polymer ?
#
loop_
_entity_poly.entity_id
_entity_poly.type
_entity_poly.pdbx_seq_one_letter_code
_entity_poly.pdbx_strand_id
1 'polypeptide(L)'
;MASPSALMRPGTEICLRTNHFKVVTTNSDGYFFHYNVAMNSEDGSPVESIVIKRKIINKVQQNAFRLGGKHFAYDSERSAMFTTVVLADEKVEFPVDLEYALASRYGTYV
;
A
#
# COMPACT_ATOMS: atom_id res chain seq x y z
N MET A 1 17.06 -25.06 -6.13
CA MET A 1 18.48 -25.03 -6.54
C MET A 1 19.21 -24.09 -5.59
N ALA A 2 20.08 -24.61 -4.73
CA ALA A 2 20.92 -23.79 -3.86
C ALA A 2 22.07 -23.20 -4.69
N SER A 3 22.38 -21.92 -4.50
CA SER A 3 23.58 -21.31 -5.07
C SER A 3 24.80 -22.07 -4.53
N PRO A 4 25.77 -22.49 -5.38
CA PRO A 4 26.98 -23.11 -4.88
C PRO A 4 27.64 -22.09 -3.94
N SER A 5 28.04 -22.57 -2.77
CA SER A 5 28.86 -21.88 -1.79
C SER A 5 29.93 -21.06 -2.52
N ALA A 6 29.95 -19.76 -2.24
CA ALA A 6 30.92 -18.83 -2.78
C ALA A 6 32.34 -19.30 -2.45
N LEU A 7 32.97 -20.04 -3.36
CA LEU A 7 34.42 -20.12 -3.41
C LEU A 7 34.90 -18.95 -4.27
N MET A 8 35.23 -17.86 -3.58
CA MET A 8 35.96 -16.74 -4.14
C MET A 8 37.26 -17.21 -4.82
N ARG A 9 37.60 -16.55 -5.92
CA ARG A 9 38.76 -16.81 -6.78
C ARG A 9 39.84 -15.74 -6.55
N PRO A 10 41.08 -15.97 -7.02
CA PRO A 10 42.26 -15.21 -6.61
C PRO A 10 42.16 -13.73 -6.95
N GLY A 11 42.44 -12.89 -5.95
CA GLY A 11 42.43 -11.44 -5.98
C GLY A 11 42.54 -10.92 -4.54
N THR A 12 42.83 -9.63 -4.34
CA THR A 12 42.85 -9.04 -3.00
C THR A 12 41.44 -8.68 -2.58
N GLU A 13 41.00 -9.16 -1.42
CA GLU A 13 39.70 -8.82 -0.85
C GLU A 13 39.63 -7.33 -0.49
N ILE A 14 38.51 -6.70 -0.81
CA ILE A 14 38.23 -5.30 -0.44
C ILE A 14 36.85 -5.19 0.21
N CYS A 15 36.72 -4.31 1.20
CA CYS A 15 35.44 -4.04 1.84
C CYS A 15 34.59 -3.13 0.94
N LEU A 16 33.44 -3.63 0.51
CA LEU A 16 32.48 -2.86 -0.28
C LEU A 16 31.33 -2.39 0.58
N ARG A 17 30.93 -1.14 0.40
CA ARG A 17 29.62 -0.64 0.84
C ARG A 17 28.68 -0.67 -0.35
N THR A 18 27.43 -1.04 -0.10
CA THR A 18 26.38 -1.07 -1.12
C THR A 18 25.24 -0.16 -0.69
N ASN A 19 24.38 0.21 -1.63
CA ASN A 19 23.13 0.89 -1.34
C ASN A 19 22.04 -0.10 -0.88
N HIS A 20 22.42 -1.12 -0.09
CA HIS A 20 21.50 -2.08 0.49
C HIS A 20 21.26 -1.73 1.95
N PHE A 21 19.99 -1.55 2.29
CA PHE A 21 19.54 -1.34 3.66
C PHE A 21 18.96 -2.64 4.18
N LYS A 22 19.46 -3.09 5.33
CA LYS A 22 18.89 -4.24 6.03
C LYS A 22 17.49 -3.88 6.53
N VAL A 23 16.47 -4.56 6.02
CA VAL A 23 15.09 -4.46 6.51
C VAL A 23 14.84 -5.58 7.50
N VAL A 24 14.34 -5.24 8.68
CA VAL A 24 13.95 -6.21 9.73
C VAL A 24 12.46 -6.04 9.97
N THR A 25 11.70 -7.12 9.84
CA THR A 25 10.25 -7.15 10.09
C THR A 25 9.96 -7.87 11.39
N THR A 26 9.08 -7.31 12.22
CA THR A 26 8.67 -7.90 13.49
C THR A 26 7.63 -9.00 13.35
N ASN A 27 6.96 -9.08 12.19
CA ASN A 27 6.00 -10.13 11.91
C ASN A 27 6.72 -11.36 11.35
N SER A 28 6.86 -12.39 12.19
CA SER A 28 7.70 -13.57 12.00
C SER A 28 6.99 -14.74 11.32
N ASP A 29 5.66 -14.67 11.16
CA ASP A 29 4.86 -15.82 10.75
C ASP A 29 4.92 -16.07 9.24
N GLY A 30 5.55 -15.15 8.49
CA GLY A 30 5.93 -15.35 7.09
C GLY A 30 4.78 -15.22 6.08
N TYR A 31 3.61 -14.77 6.51
CA TYR A 31 2.46 -14.52 5.64
C TYR A 31 1.86 -13.12 5.84
N PHE A 32 1.15 -12.66 4.81
CA PHE A 32 0.37 -11.43 4.80
C PHE A 32 -1.07 -11.76 4.40
N PHE A 33 -2.01 -10.92 4.81
CA PHE A 33 -3.41 -11.06 4.43
C PHE A 33 -3.71 -10.16 3.25
N HIS A 34 -4.40 -10.72 2.25
CA HIS A 34 -4.75 -10.03 1.01
C HIS A 34 -6.27 -9.80 0.95
N TYR A 35 -6.66 -8.58 0.59
CA TYR A 35 -8.06 -8.18 0.46
C TYR A 35 -8.27 -7.47 -0.88
N ASN A 36 -9.37 -7.82 -1.55
CA ASN A 36 -9.84 -7.07 -2.71
C ASN A 36 -10.58 -5.81 -2.24
N VAL A 37 -10.26 -4.67 -2.85
CA VAL A 37 -10.89 -3.39 -2.51
C VAL A 37 -11.70 -2.88 -3.70
N ALA A 38 -13.00 -2.67 -3.47
CA ALA A 38 -13.86 -1.94 -4.40
C ALA A 38 -14.06 -0.51 -3.88
N MET A 39 -13.96 0.48 -4.76
CA MET A 39 -14.24 1.88 -4.46
C MET A 39 -15.37 2.34 -5.34
N ASN A 40 -16.52 2.59 -4.74
CA ASN A 40 -17.72 3.04 -5.44
C ASN A 40 -18.15 4.40 -4.89
N SER A 41 -18.68 5.23 -5.76
CA SER A 41 -19.39 6.46 -5.41
C SER A 41 -20.73 6.12 -4.74
N GLU A 42 -21.41 7.13 -4.17
CA GLU A 42 -22.71 6.95 -3.50
C GLU A 42 -23.80 6.39 -4.42
N ASP A 43 -23.73 6.69 -5.72
CA ASP A 43 -24.63 6.16 -6.75
C ASP A 43 -24.28 4.72 -7.18
N GLY A 44 -23.26 4.11 -6.56
CA GLY A 44 -22.79 2.76 -6.86
C GLY A 44 -21.83 2.67 -8.06
N SER A 45 -21.53 3.79 -8.73
CA SER A 45 -20.59 3.81 -9.86
C SER A 45 -19.15 3.56 -9.38
N PRO A 46 -18.32 2.81 -10.13
CA PRO A 46 -16.93 2.60 -9.77
C PRO A 46 -16.15 3.91 -9.86
N VAL A 47 -15.28 4.17 -8.87
CA VAL A 47 -14.35 5.30 -8.92
C VAL A 47 -13.22 4.94 -9.87
N GLU A 48 -13.06 5.66 -10.99
CA GLU A 48 -12.02 5.36 -11.99
C GLU A 48 -10.73 6.18 -11.80
N SER A 49 -10.82 7.40 -11.28
CA SER A 49 -9.67 8.30 -11.18
C SER A 49 -8.65 7.83 -10.14
N ILE A 50 -7.42 7.54 -10.60
CA ILE A 50 -6.29 7.15 -9.74
C ILE A 50 -6.03 8.20 -8.64
N VAL A 51 -6.15 9.49 -8.98
CA VAL A 51 -5.96 10.59 -8.03
C VAL A 51 -7.01 10.53 -6.91
N ILE A 52 -8.26 10.23 -7.26
CA ILE A 52 -9.34 10.09 -6.29
C ILE A 52 -9.15 8.83 -5.44
N LYS A 53 -8.84 7.67 -6.05
CA LYS A 53 -8.52 6.43 -5.33
C LYS A 53 -7.42 6.65 -4.28
N ARG A 54 -6.36 7.39 -4.64
CA ARG A 54 -5.27 7.73 -3.71
C ARG A 54 -5.74 8.62 -2.56
N LYS A 55 -6.61 9.60 -2.82
CA LYS A 55 -7.20 10.44 -1.76
C LYS A 55 -8.07 9.61 -0.81
N ILE A 56 -8.88 8.70 -1.34
CA ILE A 56 -9.71 7.77 -0.55
C ILE A 56 -8.81 6.96 0.39
N ILE A 57 -7.78 6.30 -0.14
CA ILE A 57 -6.86 5.49 0.67
C ILE A 57 -6.14 6.30 1.74
N ASN A 58 -5.68 7.51 1.42
CA ASN A 58 -5.08 8.40 2.40
C ASN A 58 -6.05 8.73 3.55
N LYS A 59 -7.33 8.97 3.24
CA LYS A 59 -8.36 9.23 4.27
C LYS A 59 -8.65 7.98 5.11
N VAL A 60 -8.67 6.80 4.51
CA VAL A 60 -8.79 5.51 5.22
C VAL A 60 -7.59 5.32 6.16
N GLN A 61 -6.36 5.59 5.69
CA GLN A 61 -5.15 5.50 6.52
C GLN A 61 -5.19 6.46 7.72
N GLN A 62 -5.66 7.71 7.53
CA GLN A 62 -5.85 8.66 8.64
C GLN A 62 -6.87 8.18 9.67
N ASN A 63 -7.81 7.33 9.25
CA ASN A 63 -8.88 6.80 10.08
C ASN A 63 -8.72 5.29 10.35
N ALA A 64 -7.46 4.79 10.34
CA ALA A 64 -7.14 3.38 10.50
C ALA A 64 -7.59 2.78 11.84
N PHE A 65 -7.91 3.60 12.86
CA PHE A 65 -8.52 3.11 14.11
C PHE A 65 -9.83 2.34 13.86
N ARG A 66 -10.58 2.68 12.81
CA ARG A 66 -11.79 1.96 12.38
C ARG A 66 -11.47 0.60 11.75
N LEU A 67 -10.22 0.37 11.33
CA LEU A 67 -9.67 -0.92 10.91
C LEU A 67 -8.97 -1.64 12.08
N GLY A 68 -9.36 -1.34 13.32
CA GLY A 68 -8.71 -1.87 14.52
C GLY A 68 -7.30 -1.31 14.76
N GLY A 69 -7.00 -0.13 14.21
CA GLY A 69 -5.69 0.51 14.32
C GLY A 69 -4.60 -0.14 13.46
N LYS A 70 -4.98 -1.04 12.54
CA LYS A 70 -4.03 -1.83 11.75
C LYS A 70 -3.52 -1.03 10.56
N HIS A 71 -2.20 -1.08 10.36
CA HIS A 71 -1.58 -0.54 9.17
C HIS A 71 -1.79 -1.49 7.98
N PHE A 72 -1.89 -0.89 6.79
CA PHE A 72 -2.07 -1.62 5.55
C PHE A 72 -1.26 -0.97 4.42
N ALA A 73 -0.89 -1.78 3.44
CA ALA A 73 -0.39 -1.33 2.14
C ALA A 73 -1.50 -1.48 1.10
N TYR A 74 -1.53 -0.60 0.10
CA TYR A 74 -2.50 -0.65 -0.98
C TYR A 74 -1.79 -0.53 -2.34
N ASP A 75 -2.05 -1.50 -3.22
CA ASP A 75 -1.64 -1.49 -4.62
C ASP A 75 -2.82 -0.98 -5.47
N SER A 76 -2.70 0.26 -5.96
CA SER A 76 -3.75 0.90 -6.75
C SER A 76 -3.95 0.29 -8.14
N GLU A 77 -2.94 -0.39 -8.68
CA GLU A 77 -3.04 -1.04 -10.00
C GLU A 77 -3.87 -2.32 -9.89
N ARG A 78 -3.65 -3.10 -8.83
CA ARG A 78 -4.34 -4.39 -8.60
C ARG A 78 -5.59 -4.27 -7.74
N SER A 79 -5.90 -3.09 -7.22
CA SER A 79 -6.99 -2.86 -6.25
C SER A 79 -6.88 -3.82 -5.04
N ALA A 80 -5.65 -4.06 -4.61
CA ALA A 80 -5.28 -5.05 -3.61
C ALA A 80 -4.76 -4.37 -2.35
N MET A 81 -5.30 -4.75 -1.19
CA MET A 81 -4.85 -4.30 0.11
C MET A 81 -4.16 -5.44 0.87
N PHE A 82 -3.08 -5.10 1.57
CA PHE A 82 -2.28 -6.05 2.34
C PHE A 82 -2.15 -5.61 3.79
N THR A 83 -2.34 -6.54 4.72
CA THR A 83 -2.07 -6.33 6.14
C THR A 83 -1.14 -7.42 6.68
N THR A 84 -0.42 -7.09 7.76
CA THR A 84 0.39 -8.06 8.50
C THR A 84 -0.44 -8.84 9.53
N VAL A 85 -1.66 -8.38 9.82
CA VAL A 85 -2.59 -9.00 10.77
C VAL A 85 -3.99 -9.03 10.15
N VAL A 86 -4.73 -10.13 10.35
CA VAL A 86 -6.11 -10.30 9.87
C VAL A 86 -7.00 -9.14 10.32
N LEU A 87 -7.88 -8.62 9.46
CA LEU A 87 -8.91 -7.66 9.87
C LEU A 87 -9.97 -8.36 10.72
N ALA A 88 -10.70 -7.61 11.55
CA ALA A 88 -11.69 -8.20 12.46
C ALA A 88 -12.87 -8.84 11.69
N ASP A 89 -13.31 -8.16 10.62
CA ASP A 89 -14.44 -8.57 9.80
C ASP A 89 -13.95 -9.07 8.43
N GLU A 90 -14.66 -10.08 7.90
CA GLU A 90 -14.41 -10.64 6.57
C GLU A 90 -14.73 -9.63 5.47
N LYS A 91 -15.75 -8.78 5.68
CA LYS A 91 -16.12 -7.67 4.81
C LYS A 91 -16.19 -6.38 5.62
N VAL A 92 -15.38 -5.40 5.23
CA VAL A 92 -15.36 -4.07 5.85
C VAL A 92 -15.86 -3.05 4.84
N GLU A 93 -16.95 -2.35 5.17
CA GLU A 93 -17.41 -1.19 4.43
C GLU A 93 -16.92 0.08 5.12
N PHE A 94 -16.30 0.96 4.34
CA PHE A 94 -15.67 2.17 4.86
C PHE A 94 -16.17 3.40 4.09
N PRO A 95 -17.22 4.09 4.58
CA PRO A 95 -17.65 5.36 4.01
C PRO A 95 -16.54 6.40 4.17
N VAL A 96 -16.24 7.11 3.08
CA VAL A 96 -15.22 8.14 3.00
C VAL A 96 -15.83 9.42 2.44
N ASP A 97 -15.86 10.46 3.27
CA ASP A 97 -16.20 11.80 2.82
C ASP A 97 -14.94 12.50 2.28
N LEU A 98 -14.97 12.82 0.99
CA LEU A 98 -13.95 13.62 0.33
C LEU A 98 -14.39 15.09 0.35
N GLU A 99 -13.78 15.89 1.23
CA GLU A 99 -13.90 17.34 1.14
C GLU A 99 -13.25 17.81 -0.18
N TYR A 100 -14.08 18.27 -1.13
CA TYR A 100 -13.57 18.96 -2.31
C TYR A 100 -13.11 20.35 -1.89
N ALA A 101 -11.80 20.54 -1.77
CA ALA A 101 -11.24 21.88 -1.84
C ALA A 101 -11.54 22.44 -3.24
N LEU A 102 -12.48 23.38 -3.34
CA LEU A 102 -12.70 24.19 -4.54
C LEU A 102 -11.48 25.06 -4.79
N ALA A 103 -10.39 24.46 -5.28
CA ALA A 103 -9.29 25.21 -5.86
C ALA A 103 -9.72 25.66 -7.26
N SER A 104 -10.57 26.68 -7.34
CA SER A 104 -10.63 27.51 -8.53
C SER A 104 -9.27 28.19 -8.70
N ARG A 105 -8.50 27.73 -9.68
CA ARG A 105 -7.58 28.60 -10.43
C ARG A 105 -7.76 28.30 -11.90
N TYR A 106 -8.54 29.17 -12.52
CA TYR A 106 -8.59 29.45 -13.95
C TYR A 106 -7.30 29.05 -14.69
N GLY A 107 -7.43 28.11 -15.62
CA GLY A 107 -6.50 27.85 -16.71
C GLY A 107 -7.36 27.56 -17.93
N THR A 108 -7.71 28.61 -18.66
CA THR A 108 -8.41 28.57 -19.95
C THR A 108 -7.72 27.61 -20.91
N TYR A 109 -8.49 26.65 -21.45
CA TYR A 109 -8.15 25.99 -22.70
C TYR A 109 -8.35 27.01 -23.83
N VAL A 110 -7.27 27.32 -24.55
CA VAL A 110 -7.29 27.70 -25.97
C VAL A 110 -6.78 26.53 -26.77
#